data_AF-A0A7X7XNP9-F1
#
_entry.id   AF-A0A7X7XNP9-F1
#
_cell.length_a   1.000
_cell.length_b   1.000
_cell.length_c   1.000
_cell.angle_alpha   90.00
_cell.angle_beta   90.00
_cell.angle_gamma   90.00
#
_symmetry.space_group_name_H-M   'P 1'
#
loop_
_entity.id
_entity.type
_entity.pdbx_description
1 polymer ?
#
loop_
_entity_poly.entity_id
_entity_poly.type
_entity_poly.pdbx_seq_one_letter_code
_entity_poly.pdbx_strand_id
1 'polypeptide(L)'
;MTRTPEPMIWPFPMPASPTLIRAYDNLYLAANGTDAQKRALGNPAQLPRPWDPGSITNPQLRYETWQWLEDVVTWFNHELVWNLGAGYIPACWPRHSHLVHEIAVLADQRRQASTHLTSDKLEEWHRYTWVPQLCCGQMTRIWGLVRGYACWASDVACH
;
A
#
# COMPACT_ATOMS: atom_id res chain seq x y z
N MET A 1 19.69 16.97 -29.95
CA MET A 1 19.43 16.12 -28.77
C MET A 1 18.06 16.48 -28.25
N THR A 2 17.02 15.76 -28.67
CA THR A 2 15.69 15.90 -28.08
C THR A 2 15.74 15.28 -26.70
N ARG A 3 15.69 16.12 -25.66
CA ARG A 3 15.58 15.68 -24.27
C ARG A 3 14.27 14.89 -24.18
N THR A 4 14.32 13.60 -23.89
CA THR A 4 13.13 12.86 -23.51
C THR A 4 12.53 13.63 -22.33
N PRO A 5 11.26 14.07 -22.38
CA PRO A 5 10.69 14.83 -21.29
C PRO A 5 10.72 13.94 -20.05
N GLU A 6 11.56 14.32 -19.09
CA GLU A 6 11.66 13.64 -17.81
C GLU A 6 10.36 13.91 -17.04
N PRO A 7 9.71 12.87 -16.49
CA PRO A 7 8.48 13.07 -15.76
C PRO A 7 8.75 13.90 -14.50
N MET A 8 7.85 14.84 -14.18
CA MET A 8 7.99 15.71 -13.00
C MET A 8 7.93 14.92 -11.67
N ILE A 9 7.26 13.77 -11.69
CA ILE A 9 7.10 12.82 -10.58
C ILE A 9 7.05 11.40 -11.15
N TRP A 10 7.50 10.39 -10.42
CA TRP A 10 7.26 9.01 -10.83
C TRP A 10 5.77 8.67 -10.70
N PRO A 11 5.16 8.05 -11.73
CA PRO A 11 3.76 7.63 -11.64
C PRO A 11 3.61 6.54 -10.58
N PHE A 12 2.51 6.59 -9.83
CA PHE A 12 2.17 5.52 -8.90
C PHE A 12 2.00 4.19 -9.66
N PRO A 13 2.62 3.10 -9.21
CA PRO A 13 2.48 1.79 -9.84
C PRO A 13 1.06 1.26 -9.64
N MET A 14 0.23 1.37 -10.66
CA MET A 14 -1.11 0.78 -10.65
C MET A 14 -1.02 -0.75 -10.80
N PRO A 15 -1.96 -1.51 -10.22
CA PRO A 15 -2.03 -2.95 -10.42
C PRO A 15 -2.26 -3.25 -11.91
N ALA A 16 -1.21 -3.67 -12.61
CA ALA A 16 -1.24 -3.93 -14.05
C ALA A 16 -1.55 -5.40 -14.38
N SER A 17 -1.47 -6.29 -13.39
CA SER A 17 -1.62 -7.71 -13.63
C SER A 17 -3.11 -8.11 -13.78
N PRO A 18 -3.46 -8.98 -14.74
CA PRO A 18 -4.85 -9.30 -15.02
C PRO A 18 -5.60 -9.93 -13.85
N THR A 19 -4.94 -10.74 -13.00
CA THR A 19 -5.58 -11.40 -11.87
C THR A 19 -5.89 -10.40 -10.76
N LEU A 20 -4.98 -9.46 -10.50
CA LEU A 20 -5.15 -8.42 -9.50
C LEU A 20 -6.23 -7.40 -9.92
N ILE A 21 -6.26 -7.01 -11.21
CA ILE A 21 -7.33 -6.18 -11.77
C ILE A 21 -8.69 -6.86 -11.57
N ARG A 22 -8.81 -8.13 -11.95
CA ARG A 22 -10.06 -8.90 -11.77
C ARG A 22 -10.47 -9.02 -10.30
N ALA A 23 -9.51 -9.16 -9.38
CA ALA A 23 -9.82 -9.19 -7.95
C ALA A 23 -10.45 -7.87 -7.50
N TYR A 24 -9.90 -6.73 -7.93
CA TYR A 24 -10.49 -5.41 -7.67
C TYR A 24 -11.84 -5.20 -8.34
N ASP A 25 -12.02 -5.64 -9.58
CA ASP A 25 -13.29 -5.56 -10.29
C ASP A 25 -14.39 -6.38 -9.58
N ASN A 26 -14.06 -7.59 -9.12
CA ASN A 26 -14.98 -8.43 -8.37
C ASN A 26 -15.41 -7.78 -7.04
N LEU A 27 -14.47 -7.12 -6.34
CA LEU A 27 -14.77 -6.37 -5.12
C LEU A 27 -15.65 -5.15 -5.41
N TYR A 28 -15.39 -4.44 -6.51
CA TYR A 28 -16.23 -3.32 -6.96
C TYR A 28 -17.64 -3.79 -7.29
N LEU A 29 -17.80 -4.89 -8.03
CA LEU A 29 -19.10 -5.48 -8.34
C LEU A 29 -19.81 -6.00 -7.09
N ALA A 30 -19.09 -6.54 -6.12
CA ALA A 30 -19.67 -6.96 -4.84
C ALA A 30 -20.22 -5.77 -4.03
N ALA A 31 -19.60 -4.58 -4.12
CA ALA A 31 -20.10 -3.37 -3.48
C ALA A 31 -21.25 -2.73 -4.29
N ASN A 32 -21.01 -2.44 -5.57
CA ASN A 32 -21.80 -1.54 -6.40
C ASN A 32 -22.63 -2.24 -7.51
N GLY A 33 -22.48 -3.55 -7.67
CA GLY A 33 -23.17 -4.31 -8.72
C GLY A 33 -24.67 -4.47 -8.48
N THR A 34 -25.39 -4.86 -9.53
CA THR A 34 -26.80 -5.25 -9.46
C THR A 34 -26.97 -6.55 -8.67
N ASP A 35 -28.17 -6.82 -8.15
CA ASP A 35 -28.46 -8.06 -7.40
C ASP A 35 -28.15 -9.32 -8.22
N ALA A 36 -28.34 -9.29 -9.53
CA ALA A 36 -28.01 -10.40 -10.42
C ALA A 36 -26.48 -10.63 -10.49
N GLN A 37 -25.68 -9.57 -10.58
CA GLN A 37 -24.22 -9.65 -10.58
C GLN A 37 -23.67 -10.11 -9.22
N LYS A 38 -24.26 -9.62 -8.12
CA LYS A 38 -23.89 -10.04 -6.75
C LYS A 38 -24.17 -11.53 -6.53
N ARG A 39 -25.31 -12.04 -7.03
CA ARG A 39 -25.60 -13.49 -6.98
C ARG A 39 -24.62 -14.32 -7.81
N ALA A 40 -24.20 -13.82 -8.97
CA ALA A 40 -23.23 -14.52 -9.83
C ALA A 40 -21.82 -14.59 -9.21
N LEU A 41 -21.44 -13.61 -8.39
CA LEU A 41 -20.16 -13.58 -7.66
C LEU A 41 -20.11 -14.59 -6.50
N GLY A 42 -21.26 -15.08 -6.02
CA GLY A 42 -21.33 -15.98 -4.88
C GLY A 42 -21.14 -15.26 -3.54
N ASN A 43 -20.44 -15.88 -2.60
CA ASN A 43 -20.28 -15.34 -1.24
C ASN A 43 -19.25 -14.19 -1.19
N PRO A 44 -19.66 -12.94 -0.90
CA PRO A 44 -18.74 -11.80 -0.85
C PRO A 44 -17.63 -11.92 0.20
N ALA A 45 -17.83 -12.74 1.24
CA ALA A 45 -16.83 -12.97 2.29
C ALA A 45 -15.64 -13.80 1.82
N GLN A 46 -15.77 -14.53 0.70
CA GLN A 46 -14.70 -15.37 0.13
C GLN A 46 -13.88 -14.64 -0.95
N LEU A 47 -14.24 -13.39 -1.28
CA LEU A 47 -13.49 -12.63 -2.25
C LEU A 47 -12.11 -12.26 -1.69
N PRO A 48 -11.02 -12.49 -2.44
CA PRO A 48 -9.69 -12.14 -1.99
C PRO A 48 -9.58 -10.62 -1.87
N ARG A 49 -9.02 -10.13 -0.77
CA ARG A 49 -8.82 -8.70 -0.52
C ARG A 49 -7.35 -8.38 -0.70
N PRO A 50 -6.93 -7.67 -1.76
CA PRO A 50 -5.52 -7.36 -1.99
C PRO A 50 -4.85 -6.59 -0.85
N TRP A 51 -5.60 -5.77 -0.10
CA TRP A 51 -5.12 -5.05 1.08
C TRP A 51 -5.02 -5.93 2.35
N ASP A 52 -5.49 -7.17 2.31
CA ASP A 52 -5.29 -8.17 3.36
C ASP A 52 -4.63 -9.42 2.75
N PRO A 53 -3.29 -9.47 2.70
CA PRO A 53 -2.54 -10.56 2.08
C PRO A 53 -2.86 -11.94 2.69
N GLY A 54 -3.32 -11.99 3.94
CA GLY A 54 -3.73 -13.23 4.61
C GLY A 54 -5.02 -13.83 4.05
N SER A 55 -5.89 -13.00 3.47
CA SER A 55 -7.15 -13.44 2.83
C SER A 55 -6.94 -14.11 1.46
N ILE A 56 -5.77 -13.93 0.85
CA ILE A 56 -5.49 -14.38 -0.51
C ILE A 56 -5.12 -15.86 -0.49
N THR A 57 -6.02 -16.74 -0.92
CA THR A 57 -5.79 -18.19 -1.01
C THR A 57 -5.13 -18.63 -2.31
N ASN A 58 -5.35 -17.89 -3.41
CA ASN A 58 -4.80 -18.21 -4.72
C ASN A 58 -3.30 -17.84 -4.79
N PRO A 59 -2.38 -18.80 -5.02
CA PRO A 59 -0.94 -18.55 -5.09
C PRO A 59 -0.53 -17.54 -6.17
N GLN A 60 -1.21 -17.57 -7.32
CA GLN A 60 -0.90 -16.65 -8.44
C GLN A 60 -1.27 -15.22 -8.07
N LEU A 61 -2.45 -15.01 -7.50
CA LEU A 61 -2.88 -13.70 -7.03
C LEU A 61 -1.96 -13.19 -5.92
N ARG A 62 -1.53 -14.07 -5.00
CA ARG A 62 -0.59 -13.70 -3.93
C ARG A 62 0.75 -13.23 -4.48
N TYR A 63 1.29 -13.92 -5.48
CA TYR A 63 2.53 -13.54 -6.13
C TYR A 63 2.41 -12.20 -6.87
N GLU A 64 1.32 -12.00 -7.62
CA GLU A 64 1.07 -10.73 -8.31
C GLU A 64 0.88 -9.56 -7.33
N THR A 65 0.15 -9.77 -6.24
CA THR A 65 0.03 -8.78 -5.16
C THR A 65 1.40 -8.49 -4.57
N TRP A 66 2.23 -9.51 -4.33
CA TRP A 66 3.59 -9.32 -3.82
C TRP A 66 4.44 -8.42 -4.72
N GLN A 67 4.47 -8.71 -6.03
CA GLN A 67 5.22 -7.90 -6.99
C GLN A 67 4.74 -6.44 -6.99
N TRP A 68 3.41 -6.25 -6.96
CA TRP A 68 2.84 -4.90 -6.89
C TRP A 68 3.25 -4.16 -5.60
N LEU A 69 3.32 -4.84 -4.46
CA LEU A 69 3.79 -4.22 -3.21
C LEU A 69 5.28 -3.83 -3.28
N GLU A 70 6.13 -4.65 -3.89
CA GLU A 70 7.56 -4.31 -4.13
C GLU A 70 7.70 -3.04 -4.99
N ASP A 71 6.90 -2.93 -6.06
CA ASP A 71 6.88 -1.74 -6.92
C ASP A 71 6.41 -0.51 -6.15
N VAL A 72 5.37 -0.66 -5.31
CA VAL A 72 4.87 0.43 -4.45
C VAL A 72 5.93 0.86 -3.46
N VAL A 73 6.63 -0.07 -2.79
CA VAL A 73 7.72 0.26 -1.86
C VAL A 73 8.86 0.99 -2.57
N THR A 74 9.20 0.57 -3.79
CA THR A 74 10.22 1.23 -4.60
C THR A 74 9.82 2.65 -4.97
N TRP A 75 8.59 2.83 -5.48
CA TRP A 75 8.03 4.14 -5.78
C TRP A 75 7.96 5.04 -4.54
N PHE A 76 7.57 4.47 -3.40
CA PHE A 76 7.43 5.17 -2.13
C PHE A 76 8.79 5.68 -1.62
N ASN A 77 9.81 4.83 -1.65
CA ASN A 77 11.17 5.20 -1.29
C ASN A 77 11.78 6.23 -2.25
N HIS A 78 11.34 6.27 -3.51
CA HIS A 78 11.79 7.27 -4.48
C HIS A 78 11.12 8.64 -4.29
N GLU A 79 9.80 8.67 -4.17
CA GLU A 79 9.03 9.93 -4.24
C GLU A 79 8.83 10.60 -2.88
N LEU A 80 8.73 9.84 -1.80
CA LEU A 80 8.27 10.36 -0.52
C LEU A 80 9.39 10.47 0.53
N VAL A 81 10.44 9.66 0.40
CA VAL A 81 11.59 9.72 1.31
C VAL A 81 12.51 10.88 0.89
N TRP A 82 12.31 12.03 1.52
CA TRP A 82 13.14 13.23 1.30
C TRP A 82 14.32 13.35 2.29
N ASN A 83 14.30 12.58 3.39
CA ASN A 83 15.35 12.58 4.41
C ASN A 83 15.64 11.15 4.88
N LEU A 84 16.89 10.69 4.69
CA LEU A 84 17.36 9.38 5.11
C LEU A 84 17.30 9.17 6.65
N GLY A 85 17.26 10.26 7.43
CA GLY A 85 17.07 10.22 8.89
C GLY A 85 15.61 10.26 9.36
N ALA A 86 14.65 10.46 8.46
CA ALA A 86 13.21 10.42 8.78
C ALA A 86 12.60 9.01 8.61
N GLY A 87 13.37 8.06 8.09
CA GLY A 87 12.95 6.67 7.87
C GLY A 87 12.67 6.36 6.40
N TYR A 88 13.17 5.21 5.94
CA TYR A 88 12.83 4.58 4.66
C TYR A 88 12.28 3.18 4.95
N ILE A 89 11.49 2.60 4.04
CA ILE A 89 11.04 1.22 4.22
C ILE A 89 12.25 0.29 4.03
N PRO A 90 12.69 -0.46 5.07
CA PRO A 90 13.88 -1.28 4.99
C PRO A 90 13.64 -2.48 4.07
N ALA A 91 14.70 -2.96 3.40
CA ALA A 91 14.63 -4.12 2.52
C ALA A 91 14.20 -5.42 3.23
N CYS A 92 14.22 -5.47 4.57
CA CYS A 92 13.72 -6.60 5.34
C CYS A 92 12.21 -6.54 5.66
N TRP A 93 11.47 -5.58 5.12
CA TRP A 93 10.00 -5.52 5.22
C TRP A 93 9.28 -6.85 4.89
N PRO A 94 9.74 -7.70 3.95
CA PRO A 94 9.11 -8.99 3.69
C PRO A 94 9.07 -9.94 4.88
N ARG A 95 10.04 -9.82 5.80
CA ARG A 95 10.15 -10.69 6.99
C ARG A 95 9.23 -10.24 8.11
N HIS A 96 8.69 -9.03 8.01
CA HIS A 96 7.86 -8.41 9.03
C HIS A 96 6.41 -8.41 8.58
N SER A 97 5.66 -9.46 8.96
CA SER A 97 4.25 -9.63 8.57
C SER A 97 3.39 -8.39 8.83
N HIS A 98 3.60 -7.70 9.95
CA HIS A 98 2.90 -6.46 10.26
C HIS A 98 3.16 -5.34 9.24
N LEU A 99 4.41 -5.17 8.78
CA LEU A 99 4.73 -4.19 7.73
C LEU A 99 4.05 -4.54 6.40
N VAL A 100 3.99 -5.84 6.06
CA VAL A 100 3.30 -6.30 4.84
C VAL A 100 1.81 -5.91 4.87
N HIS A 101 1.14 -6.06 6.02
CA HIS A 101 -0.26 -5.64 6.17
C HIS A 101 -0.43 -4.13 6.03
N GLU A 102 0.42 -3.34 6.68
CA GLU A 102 0.35 -1.87 6.59
C GLU A 102 0.60 -1.39 5.16
N ILE A 103 1.67 -1.86 4.52
CA ILE A 103 2.02 -1.49 3.13
C ILE A 103 0.87 -1.84 2.18
N ALA A 104 0.23 -3.00 2.35
CA ALA A 104 -0.90 -3.42 1.51
C ALA A 104 -2.11 -2.49 1.63
N VAL A 105 -2.43 -2.02 2.84
CA VAL A 105 -3.51 -1.05 3.07
C VAL A 105 -3.14 0.32 2.48
N LEU A 106 -1.91 0.77 2.68
CA LEU A 106 -1.44 2.06 2.14
C LEU A 106 -1.43 2.09 0.62
N ALA A 107 -0.98 1.00 -0.01
CA ALA A 107 -0.99 0.82 -1.45
C ALA A 107 -2.42 0.90 -2.01
N ASP A 108 -3.37 0.22 -1.36
CA ASP A 108 -4.76 0.24 -1.81
C ASP A 108 -5.44 1.60 -1.61
N GLN A 109 -5.21 2.28 -0.48
CA GLN A 109 -5.74 3.63 -0.27
C GLN A 109 -5.20 4.62 -1.31
N ARG A 110 -3.90 4.53 -1.63
CA ARG A 110 -3.29 5.36 -2.68
C ARG A 110 -3.88 5.08 -4.06
N ARG A 111 -4.15 3.81 -4.36
CA ARG A 111 -4.85 3.37 -5.59
C ARG A 111 -6.27 3.94 -5.64
N GLN A 112 -7.04 3.82 -4.56
CA GLN A 112 -8.39 4.38 -4.48
C GLN A 112 -8.39 5.90 -4.69
N ALA A 113 -7.44 6.60 -4.07
CA ALA A 113 -7.25 8.04 -4.28
C ALA A 113 -6.93 8.40 -5.74
N SER A 114 -6.15 7.58 -6.46
CA SER A 114 -5.90 7.78 -7.91
C SER A 114 -7.16 7.63 -8.76
N THR A 115 -8.10 6.78 -8.35
CA THR A 115 -9.35 6.53 -9.09
C THR A 115 -10.47 7.49 -8.74
N HIS A 116 -10.29 8.31 -7.70
CA HIS A 116 -11.31 9.25 -7.23
C HIS A 116 -11.35 10.51 -8.10
N LEU A 117 -12.54 11.08 -8.28
CA LEU A 117 -12.74 12.26 -9.13
C LEU A 117 -12.26 13.56 -8.48
N THR A 118 -12.27 13.60 -7.15
CA THR A 118 -11.91 14.77 -6.35
C THR A 118 -10.60 14.53 -5.60
N SER A 119 -9.88 15.61 -5.30
CA SER A 119 -8.56 15.58 -4.63
C SER A 119 -8.64 15.28 -3.14
N ASP A 120 -9.84 15.24 -2.56
CA ASP A 120 -10.11 14.99 -1.13
C ASP A 120 -9.48 13.67 -0.66
N LYS A 121 -9.62 12.60 -1.44
CA LYS A 121 -9.05 11.28 -1.09
C LYS A 121 -7.54 11.26 -1.14
N LEU A 122 -6.94 12.02 -2.06
CA LEU A 122 -5.49 12.15 -2.13
C LEU A 122 -4.95 13.01 -0.99
N GLU A 123 -5.64 14.08 -0.63
CA GLU A 123 -5.31 14.91 0.53
C GLU A 123 -5.43 14.12 1.84
N GLU A 124 -6.52 13.38 2.02
CA GLU A 124 -6.76 12.50 3.16
C GLU A 124 -5.64 11.46 3.30
N TRP A 125 -5.24 10.83 2.19
CA TRP A 125 -4.13 9.90 2.16
C TRP A 125 -2.81 10.55 2.61
N HIS A 126 -2.46 11.72 2.07
CA HIS A 126 -1.25 12.45 2.48
C HIS A 126 -1.28 12.86 3.96
N ARG A 127 -2.44 13.24 4.48
CA ARG A 127 -2.61 13.71 5.86
C ARG A 127 -2.44 12.59 6.89
N TYR A 128 -3.08 11.44 6.65
CA TYR A 128 -3.15 10.36 7.65
C TYR A 128 -2.05 9.30 7.51
N THR A 129 -1.50 9.10 6.30
CA THR A 129 -0.48 8.09 6.06
C THR A 129 0.92 8.55 6.48
N TRP A 130 1.28 9.80 6.14
CA TRP A 130 2.69 10.21 6.17
C TRP A 130 3.12 10.91 7.48
N VAL A 131 2.28 11.78 8.07
CA VAL A 131 2.70 12.62 9.19
C VAL A 131 2.74 11.89 10.55
N PRO A 132 1.79 10.98 10.90
CA PRO A 132 1.80 10.32 12.22
C PRO A 132 2.22 8.84 12.24
N GLN A 133 2.16 8.09 11.13
CA GLN A 133 2.31 6.62 11.21
C GLN A 133 3.73 6.13 10.96
N LEU A 134 4.42 6.65 9.92
CA LEU A 134 5.77 6.20 9.55
C LEU A 134 6.87 7.13 10.07
N CYS A 135 6.67 8.45 10.03
CA CYS A 135 7.67 9.43 10.49
C CYS A 135 7.51 9.85 11.96
N CYS A 136 6.33 9.70 12.59
CA CYS A 136 6.13 10.18 13.96
C CYS A 136 4.93 9.50 14.67
N GLY A 137 5.06 8.23 15.06
CA GLY A 137 4.36 7.78 16.27
C GLY A 137 3.25 6.72 16.19
N GLN A 138 3.34 5.69 15.35
CA GLN A 138 2.67 4.42 15.66
C GLN A 138 3.53 3.42 16.45
N MET A 139 4.86 3.52 16.39
CA MET A 139 5.73 2.71 17.26
C MET A 139 5.73 3.14 18.74
N THR A 140 5.18 4.31 19.07
CA THR A 140 5.01 4.75 20.47
C THR A 140 3.74 4.22 21.15
N ARG A 141 2.76 3.68 20.41
CA ARG A 141 1.52 3.14 21.02
C ARG A 141 1.61 1.65 21.39
N ILE A 142 2.53 0.91 20.76
CA ILE A 142 2.89 -0.47 21.12
C ILE A 142 4.06 -0.50 22.12
N TRP A 143 4.92 0.53 22.12
CA TRP A 143 6.06 0.67 23.03
C TRP A 143 6.02 1.99 23.80
N GLY A 144 4.92 2.21 24.51
CA GLY A 144 4.84 3.31 25.48
C GLY A 144 5.74 3.01 26.67
N LEU A 145 7.04 3.33 26.59
CA LEU A 145 7.92 3.68 27.72
C LEU A 145 9.39 3.95 27.32
N VAL A 146 9.68 4.78 26.31
CA VAL A 146 11.01 5.43 26.27
C VAL A 146 10.88 6.87 25.79
N ARG A 147 11.19 7.80 26.70
CA ARG A 147 11.39 9.22 26.41
C ARG A 147 12.57 9.39 25.46
N GLY A 148 12.42 10.28 24.49
CA GLY A 148 13.57 10.87 23.81
C GLY A 148 13.40 10.85 22.30
N TYR A 149 13.31 12.04 21.72
CA TYR A 149 13.31 12.27 20.30
C TYR A 149 14.50 11.59 19.62
N ALA A 150 14.23 10.55 18.82
CA ALA A 150 15.06 10.11 17.71
C ALA A 150 14.16 9.37 16.73
N CYS A 151 13.88 10.02 15.60
CA CYS A 151 13.30 9.35 14.44
C CYS A 151 14.30 8.28 13.97
N TRP A 152 13.79 7.11 13.62
CA TRP A 152 14.53 5.86 13.49
C TRP A 152 15.71 5.97 12.51
N ALA A 153 16.92 6.04 13.06
CA ALA A 153 18.14 5.66 12.38
C ALA A 153 18.78 4.51 13.17
N SER A 154 19.08 3.43 12.45
CA SER A 154 20.01 2.33 12.74
C SER A 154 19.56 0.99 13.35
N ASP A 155 18.54 0.85 14.20
CA ASP A 155 18.47 -0.40 15.02
C ASP A 155 17.22 -1.30 14.83
N VAL A 156 16.72 -1.49 13.60
CA VAL A 156 15.97 -2.74 13.29
C VAL A 156 16.97 -3.74 12.73
N ALA A 157 17.61 -4.52 13.60
CA ALA A 157 18.40 -5.66 13.18
C ALA A 157 17.48 -6.64 12.43
N CYS A 158 17.66 -6.71 11.11
CA CYS A 158 17.04 -7.70 10.24
C CYS A 158 17.64 -9.09 10.55
N HIS A 159 17.34 -9.65 11.72
CA HIS A 159 17.70 -11.03 12.07
C HIS A 159 16.84 -12.03 11.28
#